data_AF-A0A074RV09-F1
#
_entry.id   AF-A0A074RV09-F1
#
_cell.length_a   1.000
_cell.length_b   1.000
_cell.length_c   1.000
_cell.angle_alpha   90.00
_cell.angle_beta   90.00
_cell.angle_gamma   90.00
#
_symmetry.space_group_name_H-M   'P 1'
#
loop_
_entity.id
_entity.type
_entity.pdbx_description
1 polymer ?
#
loop_
_entity_poly.entity_id
_entity_poly.type
_entity_poly.pdbx_seq_one_letter_code
_entity_poly.pdbx_strand_id
1 'polypeptide(L)'
;MLVAPHTLCTVPEALRAEALSMHMVRTMTTIPVPPLKQLIAGAEIRRHYLVMDYIPGRALNTCWSELGFFAQLRIAWTLRGYVSQLRRLQRSVPGRIDGSECEGHLWPIIGEDPFESYEHLASWYNHKIDVSHRAGKAPATDFRYDTSWPLVFTHGDISPRNIILADDGLLYLIDWRFAGFYPVWHEHTSMVWDSSDFQLPSSWQRWISFIAGEFVCS
;
A
#
# COMPACT_ATOMS: atom_id res chain seq x y z
N MET A 1 -22.42 -33.35 8.54
CA MET A 1 -21.26 -33.54 9.42
C MET A 1 -21.26 -32.38 10.40
N LEU A 2 -21.38 -32.69 11.70
CA LEU A 2 -21.75 -31.77 12.78
C LEU A 2 -20.75 -30.61 12.93
N VAL A 3 -21.25 -29.37 12.92
CA VAL A 3 -20.46 -28.15 13.16
C VAL A 3 -20.62 -27.78 14.63
N ALA A 4 -19.52 -27.78 15.38
CA ALA A 4 -19.48 -27.24 16.73
C ALA A 4 -19.48 -25.69 16.66
N PRO A 5 -20.19 -25.01 17.57
CA PRO A 5 -20.12 -23.56 17.69
C PRO A 5 -18.76 -23.19 18.30
N HIS A 6 -18.18 -22.07 17.85
CA HIS A 6 -16.98 -21.40 18.40
C HIS A 6 -15.62 -21.65 17.74
N THR A 7 -15.52 -22.30 16.58
CA THR A 7 -14.26 -22.25 15.82
C THR A 7 -14.18 -20.94 15.04
N LEU A 8 -13.55 -19.92 15.63
CA LEU A 8 -12.95 -18.81 14.89
C LEU A 8 -11.95 -19.44 13.91
N CYS A 9 -12.33 -19.60 12.65
CA CYS A 9 -11.36 -19.87 11.60
C CYS A 9 -10.40 -18.68 11.59
N THR A 10 -9.17 -18.90 12.05
CA THR A 10 -8.07 -17.95 11.90
C THR A 10 -7.92 -17.69 10.40
N VAL A 11 -8.45 -16.57 9.95
CA VAL A 11 -8.10 -16.01 8.65
C VAL A 11 -6.64 -15.57 8.77
N PRO A 12 -5.74 -15.88 7.81
CA PRO A 12 -4.43 -15.29 7.73
C PRO A 12 -4.60 -13.80 7.89
N GLU A 13 -3.90 -13.25 8.85
CA GLU A 13 -4.05 -11.85 9.27
C GLU A 13 -3.96 -10.92 8.06
N ALA A 14 -3.08 -11.23 7.10
CA ALA A 14 -2.95 -10.51 5.85
C ALA A 14 -4.25 -10.37 5.02
N LEU A 15 -5.05 -11.43 4.91
CA LEU A 15 -6.32 -11.41 4.15
C LEU A 15 -7.43 -10.66 4.87
N ARG A 16 -7.39 -10.66 6.22
CA ARG A 16 -8.31 -9.86 7.03
C ARG A 16 -7.99 -8.37 6.88
N ALA A 17 -6.72 -8.00 7.02
CA ALA A 17 -6.26 -6.63 6.84
C ALA A 17 -6.59 -6.08 5.46
N GLU A 18 -6.40 -6.87 4.39
CA GLU A 18 -6.75 -6.48 3.02
C GLU A 18 -8.26 -6.23 2.87
N ALA A 19 -9.09 -7.17 3.33
CA ALA A 19 -10.55 -7.04 3.24
C ALA A 19 -11.08 -5.80 3.98
N LEU A 20 -10.54 -5.53 5.18
CA LEU A 20 -10.90 -4.36 5.98
C LEU A 20 -10.44 -3.05 5.32
N SER A 21 -9.25 -3.05 4.72
CA SER A 21 -8.71 -1.92 3.97
C SER A 21 -9.60 -1.59 2.77
N MET A 22 -9.96 -2.59 1.97
CA MET A 22 -10.90 -2.44 0.85
C MET A 22 -12.26 -1.91 1.32
N HIS A 23 -12.79 -2.44 2.42
CA HIS A 23 -14.07 -1.99 2.98
C HIS A 23 -14.01 -0.51 3.42
N MET A 24 -12.93 -0.11 4.11
CA MET A 24 -12.74 1.28 4.54
C MET A 24 -12.63 2.22 3.33
N VAL A 25 -11.83 1.86 2.32
CA VAL A 25 -11.66 2.67 1.11
C VAL A 25 -12.99 2.82 0.37
N ARG A 26 -13.73 1.72 0.21
CA ARG A 26 -15.04 1.72 -0.46
C ARG A 26 -16.08 2.61 0.25
N THR A 27 -16.02 2.69 1.57
CA THR A 27 -17.01 3.41 2.40
C THR A 27 -16.63 4.86 2.64
N MET A 28 -15.34 5.18 2.71
CA MET A 28 -14.84 6.50 3.11
C MET A 28 -14.25 7.32 1.96
N THR A 29 -14.16 6.75 0.76
CA THR A 29 -13.58 7.43 -0.43
C THR A 29 -14.43 7.18 -1.67
N THR A 30 -14.09 7.85 -2.77
CA THR A 30 -14.66 7.56 -4.10
C THR A 30 -13.73 6.69 -4.96
N ILE A 31 -12.70 6.11 -4.37
CA ILE A 31 -11.72 5.28 -5.10
C ILE A 31 -12.43 3.99 -5.55
N PRO A 32 -12.41 3.67 -6.85
CA PRO A 32 -12.89 2.38 -7.34
C PRO A 32 -12.01 1.25 -6.80
N VAL A 33 -12.63 0.34 -6.07
CA VAL A 33 -12.06 -0.93 -5.62
C VAL A 33 -13.00 -2.05 -6.03
N PRO A 34 -12.49 -3.25 -6.37
CA PRO A 34 -13.36 -4.37 -6.70
C PRO A 34 -14.34 -4.68 -5.56
N PRO A 35 -15.65 -4.80 -5.83
CA PRO A 35 -16.62 -5.22 -4.82
C PRO A 35 -16.21 -6.55 -4.19
N LEU A 36 -16.07 -6.55 -2.87
CA LEU A 36 -15.77 -7.76 -2.12
C LEU A 36 -17.04 -8.63 -1.99
N LYS A 37 -16.98 -9.89 -2.42
CA LYS A 37 -18.10 -10.84 -2.32
C LYS A 37 -18.00 -11.71 -1.09
N GLN A 38 -16.82 -12.28 -0.86
CA GLN A 38 -16.64 -13.28 0.18
C GLN A 38 -15.19 -13.38 0.61
N LEU A 39 -15.00 -13.62 1.90
CA LEU A 39 -13.76 -14.12 2.46
C LEU A 39 -13.95 -15.60 2.80
N ILE A 40 -13.24 -16.48 2.09
CA ILE A 40 -13.33 -17.93 2.30
C ILE A 40 -12.15 -18.34 3.16
N ALA A 41 -12.43 -18.80 4.39
CA ALA A 41 -11.42 -19.38 5.24
C ALA A 41 -11.23 -20.87 4.91
N GLY A 42 -10.04 -21.25 4.48
CA GLY A 42 -9.70 -22.65 4.26
C GLY A 42 -9.54 -23.42 5.56
N ALA A 43 -9.80 -24.72 5.52
CA ALA A 43 -9.51 -25.63 6.64
C ALA A 43 -7.98 -25.81 6.88
N GLU A 44 -7.15 -25.46 5.89
CA GLU A 44 -5.69 -25.41 5.99
C GLU A 44 -5.23 -23.95 6.00
N ILE A 45 -4.18 -23.64 6.78
CA ILE A 45 -3.58 -22.29 6.97
C ILE A 45 -3.24 -21.58 5.64
N ARG A 46 -3.07 -22.32 4.54
CA ARG A 46 -2.68 -21.81 3.21
C ARG A 46 -3.82 -21.64 2.20
N ARG A 47 -5.08 -21.85 2.58
CA ARG A 47 -6.21 -21.89 1.62
C ARG A 47 -7.28 -20.85 1.90
N HIS A 48 -6.86 -19.62 2.17
CA HIS A 48 -7.78 -18.52 2.37
C HIS A 48 -7.85 -17.69 1.10
N TYR A 49 -9.07 -17.35 0.70
CA TYR A 49 -9.34 -16.69 -0.57
C TYR A 49 -10.15 -15.43 -0.34
N LEU A 50 -9.69 -14.33 -0.92
CA LEU A 50 -10.47 -13.11 -1.07
C LEU A 50 -11.19 -13.17 -2.42
N VAL A 51 -12.51 -13.31 -2.40
CA VAL A 51 -13.33 -13.37 -3.61
C VAL A 51 -13.93 -12.00 -3.86
N MET A 52 -13.57 -11.40 -4.98
CA MET A 52 -14.03 -10.09 -5.42
C MET A 52 -14.65 -10.17 -6.83
N ASP A 53 -15.39 -9.14 -7.21
CA ASP A 53 -15.85 -8.98 -8.59
C ASP A 53 -14.67 -8.85 -9.55
N TYR A 54 -14.78 -9.53 -10.70
CA TYR A 54 -13.86 -9.32 -11.80
C TYR A 54 -14.15 -7.98 -12.47
N ILE A 55 -13.10 -7.19 -12.71
CA ILE A 55 -13.19 -5.89 -13.38
C ILE A 55 -12.74 -6.07 -14.83
N PRO A 56 -13.64 -5.96 -15.83
CA PRO A 56 -13.25 -5.99 -17.24
C PRO A 56 -12.34 -4.82 -17.59
N GLY A 57 -11.18 -5.14 -18.16
CA GLY A 57 -10.16 -4.14 -18.54
C GLY A 57 -8.76 -4.73 -18.60
N ARG A 58 -7.76 -3.85 -18.63
CA ARG A 58 -6.34 -4.21 -18.69
C ARG A 58 -5.61 -3.65 -17.49
N ALA A 59 -4.76 -4.47 -16.85
CA ALA A 59 -3.82 -3.98 -15.85
C ALA A 59 -2.82 -3.02 -16.51
N LEU A 60 -2.49 -1.92 -15.84
CA LEU A 60 -1.64 -0.87 -16.43
C LEU A 60 -0.26 -1.39 -16.81
N ASN A 61 0.33 -2.34 -16.08
CA ASN A 61 1.61 -2.95 -16.46
C ASN A 61 1.59 -3.56 -17.88
N THR A 62 0.42 -4.01 -18.36
CA THR A 62 0.28 -4.62 -19.70
C THR A 62 0.02 -3.61 -20.81
N CYS A 63 -0.39 -2.38 -20.50
CA CYS A 63 -0.80 -1.39 -21.51
C CYS A 63 -0.09 -0.04 -21.39
N TRP A 64 0.66 0.21 -20.30
CA TRP A 64 1.25 1.52 -20.00
C TRP A 64 2.18 2.03 -21.10
N SER A 65 2.97 1.14 -21.71
CA SER A 65 3.88 1.47 -22.81
C SER A 65 3.18 1.86 -24.11
N GLU A 66 1.93 1.43 -24.30
CA GLU A 66 1.10 1.79 -25.46
C GLU A 66 0.43 3.16 -25.27
N LEU A 67 0.34 3.65 -24.03
CA LEU A 67 -0.34 4.89 -23.72
C LEU A 67 0.50 6.11 -24.12
N GLY A 68 -0.10 7.02 -24.88
CA GLY A 68 0.49 8.33 -25.14
C GLY A 68 0.56 9.21 -23.89
N PHE A 69 1.39 10.25 -23.95
CA PHE A 69 1.65 11.16 -22.83
C PHE A 69 0.39 11.70 -22.14
N PHE A 70 -0.61 12.15 -22.91
CA PHE A 70 -1.85 12.70 -22.34
C PHE A 70 -2.70 11.66 -21.60
N ALA A 71 -2.67 10.40 -22.04
CA ALA A 71 -3.35 9.31 -21.32
C ALA A 71 -2.63 9.00 -20.01
N GLN A 72 -1.30 8.92 -20.03
CA GLN A 72 -0.48 8.75 -18.82
C GLN A 72 -0.67 9.91 -17.84
N LEU A 73 -0.71 11.16 -18.32
CA LEU A 73 -0.97 12.33 -17.48
C LEU A 73 -2.37 12.28 -16.82
N ARG A 74 -3.41 11.90 -17.57
CA ARG A 74 -4.76 11.73 -16.98
C ARG A 74 -4.76 10.66 -15.89
N ILE A 75 -4.11 9.53 -16.14
CA ILE A 75 -3.98 8.46 -15.14
C ILE A 75 -3.24 8.97 -13.90
N ALA A 76 -2.10 9.64 -14.08
CA ALA A 76 -1.32 10.19 -12.98
C ALA A 76 -2.13 11.22 -12.16
N TRP A 77 -2.97 12.03 -12.82
CA TRP A 77 -3.86 12.97 -12.13
C TRP A 77 -4.93 12.25 -11.30
N THR A 78 -5.54 11.21 -11.85
CA THR A 78 -6.51 10.39 -11.12
C THR A 78 -5.87 9.73 -9.90
N LEU A 79 -4.68 9.14 -10.06
CA LEU A 79 -3.94 8.50 -8.97
C LEU A 79 -3.52 9.52 -7.89
N ARG A 80 -3.09 10.72 -8.28
CA ARG A 80 -2.84 11.82 -7.33
C ARG A 80 -4.10 12.16 -6.54
N GLY A 81 -5.25 12.18 -7.21
CA GLY A 81 -6.56 12.32 -6.59
C GLY A 81 -6.81 11.23 -5.55
N TYR A 82 -6.53 9.96 -5.88
CA TYR A 82 -6.68 8.82 -4.97
C TYR A 82 -5.78 8.93 -3.75
N VAL A 83 -4.48 9.20 -3.93
CA VAL A 83 -3.53 9.41 -2.82
C VAL A 83 -4.02 10.55 -1.91
N SER A 84 -4.53 11.65 -2.49
CA SER A 84 -5.13 12.73 -1.70
C SER A 84 -6.34 12.28 -0.88
N GLN A 85 -7.17 11.35 -1.37
CA GLN A 85 -8.29 10.82 -0.59
C GLN A 85 -7.82 9.92 0.55
N LEU A 86 -6.88 9.02 0.28
CA LEU A 86 -6.31 8.14 1.30
C LEU A 86 -5.68 8.96 2.43
N ARG A 87 -4.98 10.06 2.08
CA ARG A 87 -4.37 10.98 3.05
C ARG A 87 -5.34 11.72 3.97
N ARG A 88 -6.63 11.79 3.62
CA ARG A 88 -7.65 12.35 4.51
C ARG A 88 -8.03 11.39 5.63
N LEU A 89 -7.75 10.10 5.48
CA LEU A 89 -7.96 9.09 6.51
C LEU A 89 -6.73 9.09 7.42
N GLN A 90 -6.91 9.41 8.70
CA GLN A 90 -5.84 9.56 9.67
C GLN A 90 -6.10 8.73 10.93
N ARG A 91 -5.02 8.32 11.60
CA ARG A 91 -5.03 7.65 12.91
C ARG A 91 -3.83 8.15 13.73
N SER A 92 -3.88 7.96 15.04
CA SER A 92 -2.78 8.33 15.95
C SER A 92 -1.72 7.23 16.10
N VAL A 93 -2.08 5.98 15.79
CA VAL A 93 -1.20 4.81 15.93
C VAL A 93 -0.94 4.24 14.53
N PRO A 94 0.33 3.95 14.18
CA PRO A 94 0.67 3.45 12.86
C PRO A 94 0.33 1.96 12.71
N GLY A 95 0.44 1.48 11.47
CA GLY A 95 0.27 0.07 11.14
C GLY A 95 -1.06 -0.23 10.46
N ARG A 96 -1.33 -1.53 10.29
CA ARG A 96 -2.48 -2.03 9.54
C ARG A 96 -3.78 -1.79 10.30
N ILE A 97 -4.90 -1.89 9.58
CA ILE A 97 -6.23 -1.59 10.13
C ILE A 97 -6.66 -2.59 11.22
N ASP A 98 -6.18 -3.83 11.14
CA ASP A 98 -6.50 -4.89 12.08
C ASP A 98 -5.44 -5.10 13.17
N GLY A 99 -4.37 -4.31 13.15
CA GLY A 99 -3.26 -4.43 14.10
C GLY A 99 -2.38 -5.65 13.86
N SER A 100 -2.39 -6.23 12.66
CA SER A 100 -1.41 -7.24 12.25
C SER A 100 -0.05 -6.62 11.91
N GLU A 101 0.96 -7.49 11.73
CA GLU A 101 2.32 -7.12 11.33
C GLU A 101 2.33 -6.19 10.11
N CYS A 102 3.20 -5.18 10.15
CA CYS A 102 3.46 -4.28 9.04
C CYS A 102 4.18 -5.06 7.92
N GLU A 103 3.57 -5.11 6.74
CA GLU A 103 4.10 -5.80 5.56
C GLU A 103 4.29 -4.82 4.39
N GLY A 104 5.27 -5.13 3.52
CA GLY A 104 5.50 -4.40 2.28
C GLY A 104 6.97 -4.02 2.05
N HIS A 105 7.20 -3.22 1.01
CA HIS A 105 8.54 -2.90 0.49
C HIS A 105 9.48 -2.22 1.49
N LEU A 106 8.93 -1.52 2.48
CA LEU A 106 9.70 -0.75 3.47
C LEU A 106 9.92 -1.49 4.79
N TRP A 107 9.46 -2.73 4.86
CA TRP A 107 9.52 -3.58 6.06
C TRP A 107 10.44 -4.79 5.83
N PRO A 108 10.90 -5.47 6.89
CA PRO A 108 11.58 -6.74 6.73
C PRO A 108 10.71 -7.77 5.98
N ILE A 109 11.33 -8.76 5.35
CA ILE A 109 10.62 -9.83 4.60
C ILE A 109 9.63 -10.58 5.50
N ILE A 110 9.96 -10.73 6.78
CA ILE A 110 9.11 -11.40 7.77
C ILE A 110 8.03 -10.47 8.35
N GLY A 111 7.93 -9.22 7.90
CA GLY A 111 7.11 -8.19 8.52
C GLY A 111 7.81 -7.52 9.71
N GLU A 112 7.11 -6.58 10.32
CA GLU A 112 7.48 -5.97 11.59
C GLU A 112 6.26 -5.91 12.50
N ASP A 113 6.43 -6.21 13.78
CA ASP A 113 5.34 -6.15 14.74
C ASP A 113 4.68 -4.75 14.77
N PRO A 114 3.38 -4.67 15.12
CA PRO A 114 2.69 -3.39 15.25
C PRO A 114 3.39 -2.45 16.25
N PHE A 115 3.47 -1.17 15.91
CA PHE A 115 4.05 -0.18 16.80
C PHE A 115 2.99 0.39 17.75
N GLU A 116 3.36 0.53 19.02
CA GLU A 116 2.50 1.12 20.05
C GLU A 116 2.22 2.61 19.84
N SER A 117 3.14 3.34 19.20
CA SER A 117 2.99 4.77 18.94
C SER A 117 3.77 5.20 17.70
N TYR A 118 3.52 6.44 17.24
CA TYR A 118 4.27 7.00 16.13
C TYR A 118 5.74 7.29 16.51
N GLU A 119 6.00 7.70 17.75
CA GLU A 119 7.37 7.89 18.26
C GLU A 119 8.16 6.59 18.21
N HIS A 120 7.51 5.45 18.50
CA HIS A 120 8.13 4.13 18.37
C HIS A 120 8.49 3.84 16.91
N LEU A 121 7.58 4.08 15.97
CA LEU A 121 7.86 3.91 14.53
C LEU A 121 9.00 4.83 14.05
N ALA A 122 8.99 6.11 14.42
CA ALA A 122 10.03 7.06 14.04
C ALA A 122 11.40 6.61 14.60
N SER A 123 11.44 6.17 15.85
CA SER A 123 12.64 5.64 16.49
C SER A 123 13.17 4.38 15.78
N TRP A 124 12.27 3.49 15.36
CA TRP A 124 12.62 2.30 14.59
C TRP A 124 13.29 2.65 13.26
N TYR A 125 12.72 3.58 12.48
CA TYR A 125 13.36 4.01 11.23
C TYR A 125 14.71 4.72 11.47
N ASN A 126 14.81 5.56 12.51
CA ASN A 126 16.07 6.20 12.88
C ASN A 126 17.14 5.19 13.28
N HIS A 127 16.76 4.12 13.98
CA HIS A 127 17.65 3.03 14.29
C HIS A 127 18.17 2.33 13.02
N LYS A 128 17.31 2.14 12.00
CA LYS A 128 17.72 1.58 10.70
C LYS A 128 18.74 2.46 9.98
N ILE A 129 18.59 3.79 10.04
CA ILE A 129 19.57 4.75 9.53
C ILE A 129 20.92 4.55 10.26
N ASP A 130 20.91 4.55 11.60
CA ASP A 130 22.12 4.38 12.40
C ASP A 130 22.86 3.06 12.09
N VAL A 131 22.12 1.96 11.96
CA VAL A 131 22.67 0.65 11.57
C VAL A 131 23.28 0.71 10.17
N SER A 132 22.61 1.36 9.21
CA SER A 132 23.11 1.49 7.84
C SER A 132 24.41 2.31 7.77
N HIS A 133 24.50 3.40 8.52
CA HIS A 133 25.74 4.20 8.64
C HIS A 133 26.88 3.39 9.25
N ARG A 134 26.63 2.68 10.36
CA ARG A 134 27.65 1.83 11.01
C ARG A 134 28.14 0.73 10.08
N ALA A 135 27.28 0.23 9.20
CA ALA A 135 27.62 -0.77 8.20
C ALA A 135 28.26 -0.17 6.93
N GLY A 136 28.41 1.15 6.82
CA GLY A 136 28.93 1.82 5.63
C GLY A 136 28.04 1.67 4.39
N LYS A 137 26.74 1.39 4.56
CA LYS A 137 25.79 1.08 3.49
C LYS A 137 24.92 2.28 3.07
N ALA A 138 24.97 3.38 3.81
CA ALA A 138 24.26 4.62 3.48
C ALA A 138 25.22 5.82 3.48
N PRO A 139 24.99 6.82 2.60
CA PRO A 139 25.66 8.12 2.68
C PRO A 139 25.44 8.76 4.04
N ALA A 140 26.36 9.60 4.51
CA ALA A 140 26.15 10.40 5.71
C ALA A 140 24.96 11.36 5.50
N THR A 141 24.02 11.38 6.46
CA THR A 141 22.88 12.29 6.48
C THR A 141 22.53 12.67 7.92
N ASP A 142 22.17 13.94 8.11
CA ASP A 142 21.63 14.44 9.37
C ASP A 142 20.11 14.24 9.48
N PHE A 143 19.49 13.68 8.44
CA PHE A 143 18.07 13.39 8.40
C PHE A 143 17.66 12.44 9.52
N ARG A 144 16.57 12.78 10.20
CA ARG A 144 15.91 11.92 11.17
C ARG A 144 14.41 11.99 10.97
N TYR A 145 13.77 10.83 11.06
CA TYR A 145 12.33 10.71 11.09
C TYR A 145 11.79 11.29 12.39
N ASP A 146 10.72 12.08 12.27
CA ASP A 146 9.98 12.65 13.37
C ASP A 146 8.48 12.37 13.22
N THR A 147 7.68 12.97 14.12
CA THR A 147 6.22 12.85 14.16
C THR A 147 5.53 14.18 13.79
N SER A 148 6.20 15.06 13.04
CA SER A 148 5.70 16.40 12.70
C SER A 148 4.54 16.40 11.71
N TRP A 149 4.42 15.34 10.91
CA TRP A 149 3.32 15.13 9.95
C TRP A 149 2.35 14.08 10.48
N PRO A 150 1.07 14.07 10.08
CA PRO A 150 0.13 13.05 10.53
C PRO A 150 0.45 11.68 9.93
N LEU A 151 0.06 10.62 10.64
CA LEU A 151 -0.10 9.31 10.02
C LEU A 151 -1.34 9.31 9.14
N VAL A 152 -1.17 8.86 7.92
CA VAL A 152 -2.19 8.84 6.89
C VAL A 152 -2.37 7.43 6.37
N PHE A 153 -3.57 7.12 5.90
CA PHE A 153 -3.77 5.85 5.21
C PHE A 153 -3.02 5.86 3.87
N THR A 154 -2.26 4.81 3.62
CA THR A 154 -1.53 4.56 2.37
C THR A 154 -1.88 3.17 1.87
N HIS A 155 -1.85 2.99 0.55
CA HIS A 155 -1.97 1.69 -0.08
C HIS A 155 -0.69 0.87 0.08
N GLY A 156 0.48 1.52 -0.02
CA GLY A 156 1.78 0.90 0.18
C GLY A 156 2.27 0.03 -0.99
N ASP A 157 1.48 -0.08 -2.07
CA ASP A 157 1.83 -0.85 -3.27
C ASP A 157 1.19 -0.30 -4.56
N ILE A 158 1.14 1.02 -4.72
CA ILE A 158 0.64 1.64 -5.95
C ILE A 158 1.65 1.39 -7.09
N SER A 159 1.39 0.33 -7.85
CA SER A 159 2.20 -0.11 -8.98
C SER A 159 1.32 -0.38 -10.20
N PRO A 160 1.81 -0.28 -11.45
CA PRO A 160 1.00 -0.55 -12.64
C PRO A 160 0.35 -1.95 -12.66
N ARG A 161 0.92 -2.93 -11.96
CA ARG A 161 0.32 -4.27 -11.82
C ARG A 161 -0.94 -4.29 -10.94
N ASN A 162 -1.07 -3.32 -10.04
CA ASN A 162 -2.14 -3.21 -9.06
C ASN A 162 -3.19 -2.14 -9.45
N ILE A 163 -3.19 -1.74 -10.73
CA ILE A 163 -4.12 -0.75 -11.26
C ILE A 163 -4.75 -1.33 -12.53
N ILE A 164 -6.07 -1.48 -12.53
CA ILE A 164 -6.83 -1.91 -13.70
C ILE A 164 -7.42 -0.67 -14.37
N LEU A 165 -7.07 -0.45 -15.63
CA LEU A 165 -7.80 0.45 -16.52
C LEU A 165 -9.00 -0.32 -17.07
N ALA A 166 -10.16 -0.05 -16.49
CA ALA A 166 -11.41 -0.71 -16.84
C ALA A 166 -11.95 -0.21 -18.19
N ASP A 167 -12.81 -1.02 -18.82
CA ASP A 167 -13.41 -0.68 -20.13
C ASP A 167 -14.32 0.57 -20.06
N ASP A 168 -14.85 0.89 -18.87
CA ASP A 168 -15.60 2.11 -18.58
C ASP A 168 -14.71 3.36 -18.40
N GLY A 169 -13.38 3.20 -18.47
CA GLY A 169 -12.38 4.26 -18.32
C GLY A 169 -12.00 4.58 -16.88
N LEU A 170 -12.57 3.89 -15.87
CA LEU A 170 -12.18 4.05 -14.47
C LEU A 170 -10.89 3.32 -14.15
N LEU A 171 -10.19 3.81 -13.12
CA LEU A 171 -9.01 3.15 -12.56
C LEU A 171 -9.38 2.46 -11.25
N TYR A 172 -9.33 1.14 -11.24
CA TYR A 172 -9.53 0.34 -10.04
C TYR A 172 -8.19 0.03 -9.37
N LEU A 173 -8.09 0.33 -8.08
CA LEU A 173 -6.95 -0.06 -7.25
C LEU A 173 -7.23 -1.43 -6.60
N ILE A 174 -6.27 -2.33 -6.70
CA ILE A 174 -6.34 -3.71 -6.18
C ILE A 174 -5.11 -4.01 -5.32
N ASP A 175 -5.13 -5.16 -4.64
CA ASP A 175 -4.03 -5.64 -3.78
C ASP A 175 -3.73 -4.70 -2.60
N TRP A 176 -4.68 -4.64 -1.66
CA TRP A 176 -4.62 -3.76 -0.49
C TRP A 176 -3.86 -4.37 0.69
N ARG A 177 -3.04 -5.39 0.43
CA ARG A 177 -2.39 -6.15 1.50
C ARG A 177 -1.38 -5.31 2.30
N PHE A 178 -0.66 -4.38 1.67
CA PHE A 178 0.31 -3.51 2.37
C PHE A 178 -0.31 -2.23 2.93
N ALA A 179 -1.64 -2.10 2.84
CA ALA A 179 -2.31 -0.89 3.23
C ALA A 179 -2.32 -0.72 4.76
N GLY A 180 -2.16 0.53 5.20
CA GLY A 180 -2.04 0.87 6.61
C GLY A 180 -1.85 2.36 6.83
N PHE A 181 -1.76 2.74 8.10
CA PHE A 181 -1.57 4.12 8.53
C PHE A 181 -0.09 4.36 8.79
N TYR A 182 0.52 5.14 7.91
CA TYR A 182 1.96 5.36 7.88
C TYR A 182 2.27 6.84 7.60
N PRO A 183 3.52 7.28 7.78
CA PRO A 183 3.90 8.66 7.49
C PRO A 183 3.58 9.07 6.04
N VAL A 184 3.34 10.36 5.81
CA VAL A 184 2.94 10.88 4.49
C VAL A 184 3.87 10.52 3.33
N TRP A 185 5.16 10.33 3.62
CA TRP A 185 6.18 9.95 2.65
C TRP A 185 6.15 8.46 2.26
N HIS A 186 5.49 7.61 3.06
CA HIS A 186 5.51 6.15 2.92
C HIS A 186 5.06 5.69 1.52
N GLU A 187 3.95 6.24 1.01
CA GLU A 187 3.44 5.90 -0.33
C GLU A 187 4.48 6.22 -1.43
N HIS A 188 5.11 7.40 -1.39
CA HIS A 188 6.13 7.79 -2.36
C HIS A 188 7.32 6.83 -2.32
N THR A 189 7.85 6.57 -1.12
CA THR A 189 9.02 5.71 -0.96
C THR A 189 8.73 4.27 -1.39
N SER A 190 7.53 3.73 -1.09
CA SER A 190 7.10 2.42 -1.59
C SER A 190 7.04 2.37 -3.12
N MET A 191 6.47 3.39 -3.76
CA MET A 191 6.40 3.47 -5.23
C MET A 191 7.78 3.54 -5.88
N VAL A 192 8.71 4.31 -5.30
CA VAL A 192 10.11 4.40 -5.79
C VAL A 192 10.84 3.07 -5.63
N TRP A 193 10.66 2.40 -4.49
CA TRP A 193 11.26 1.09 -4.23
C TRP A 193 10.75 0.06 -5.23
N ASP A 194 9.42 -0.06 -5.38
CA ASP A 194 8.77 -0.98 -6.32
C ASP A 194 9.24 -0.74 -7.76
N SER A 195 9.32 0.54 -8.15
CA SER A 195 9.79 0.90 -9.48
C SER A 195 11.24 0.49 -9.74
N SER A 196 12.08 0.48 -8.71
CA SER A 196 13.49 0.11 -8.82
C SER A 196 13.64 -1.41 -8.85
N ASP A 197 12.94 -2.12 -7.95
CA ASP A 197 13.00 -3.58 -7.83
C ASP A 197 12.46 -4.29 -9.08
N PHE A 198 11.32 -3.82 -9.60
CA PHE A 198 10.69 -4.38 -10.79
C PHE A 198 11.13 -3.71 -12.11
N GLN A 199 12.10 -2.79 -12.06
CA GLN A 199 12.62 -2.06 -13.23
C GLN A 199 11.50 -1.48 -14.12
N LEU A 200 10.52 -0.83 -13.49
CA LEU A 200 9.35 -0.30 -14.20
C LEU A 200 9.77 0.75 -15.24
N PRO A 201 8.96 0.97 -16.31
CA PRO A 201 9.31 1.92 -17.36
C PRO A 201 9.63 3.32 -16.82
N SER A 202 10.63 3.99 -17.40
CA SER A 202 11.01 5.36 -17.01
C SER A 202 9.86 6.36 -17.17
N SER A 203 8.92 6.09 -18.08
CA SER A 203 7.69 6.87 -18.22
C SER A 203 6.78 6.77 -17.00
N TRP A 204 6.74 5.64 -16.29
CA TRP A 204 6.04 5.50 -15.02
C TRP A 204 6.77 6.22 -13.89
N GLN A 205 8.09 5.99 -13.78
CA GLN A 205 8.95 6.60 -12.77
C GLN A 205 8.79 8.12 -12.68
N ARG A 206 8.70 8.79 -13.84
CA ARG A 206 8.51 10.25 -13.93
C ARG A 206 7.26 10.75 -13.20
N TRP A 207 6.20 9.94 -13.10
CA TRP A 207 4.95 10.37 -12.47
C TRP A 207 4.90 10.11 -10.98
N ILE A 208 5.83 9.35 -10.39
CA ILE A 208 5.75 8.96 -8.97
C ILE A 208 5.66 10.18 -8.06
N SER A 209 6.57 11.14 -8.20
CA SER A 209 6.57 12.38 -7.39
C SER A 209 5.35 13.26 -7.69
N PHE A 210 4.80 13.20 -8.90
CA PHE A 210 3.53 13.88 -9.21
C PHE A 210 2.32 13.18 -8.55
N ILE A 211 2.31 11.86 -8.47
CA ILE A 211 1.20 11.08 -7.88
C ILE A 211 1.23 11.17 -6.36
N ALA A 212 2.36 10.80 -5.75
CA ALA A 212 2.50 10.68 -4.31
C ALA A 212 3.00 11.97 -3.64
N GLY A 213 3.46 12.97 -4.39
CA GLY A 213 4.22 14.09 -3.83
C GLY A 213 5.70 13.72 -3.70
N GLU A 214 6.55 14.74 -3.67
CA GLU A 214 8.00 14.56 -3.59
C GLU A 214 8.44 14.50 -2.13
N PHE A 215 9.05 13.39 -1.75
CA PHE A 215 9.66 13.20 -0.45
C PHE A 215 11.07 12.67 -0.69
N VAL A 216 12.04 13.58 -0.66
CA VAL A 216 13.45 13.23 -0.67
C VAL A 216 13.87 13.10 0.79
N CYS A 217 14.22 11.88 1.22
CA CYS A 217 15.02 11.74 2.44
C CYS A 217 16.42 12.26 2.10
N SER A 218 16.64 13.55 2.26
CA SER A 218 17.95 14.21 2.10
C SER A 218 18.73 14.11 3.39
#